data_AF-A0A3B0X696-F1
#
_entry.id   AF-A0A3B0X696-F1
#
_cell.length_a   1.000
_cell.length_b   1.000
_cell.length_c   1.000
_cell.angle_alpha   90.00
_cell.angle_beta   90.00
_cell.angle_gamma   90.00
#
_symmetry.space_group_name_H-M   'P 1'
#
loop_
_entity.id
_entity.type
_entity.pdbx_description
1 polymer ?
#
loop_
_entity_poly.entity_id
_entity_poly.type
_entity_poly.pdbx_seq_one_letter_code
_entity_poly.pdbx_strand_id
1 'polypeptide(L)'
;MFKFFSSKKHPRGPDWSTAREHCLDFSGTKFYFRVPEHTDPIISFKPKPEKYNIYDESIFWKDTELNNPASFLEGGFSIDWQFKGSPLSGRVGRLKFSIAITRNTSLGSLYRPDNFIASINQQLNYSLGPLSALSNLYNCRIIRKNWSIRSIGQIPYAYYEEHESNSLSSSSYWKTPISDEHYLTFAFHKHIYEPDTTLHQAYNELIEKILSSVRIEWSAEALKQQAIAKEKWPDEKLPEHLPELEWPDEEWQAHESDEKKAHREFLKEIEEHNAKYGKLEA
;
A
#
# COMPACT_ATOMS: atom_id res chain seq x y z
N MET A 1 -10.62 35.36 -16.76
CA MET A 1 -10.92 34.45 -15.62
C MET A 1 -9.58 33.86 -15.15
N PHE A 2 -9.01 34.39 -14.07
CA PHE A 2 -7.63 34.15 -13.64
C PHE A 2 -7.52 32.88 -12.77
N LYS A 3 -6.91 31.80 -13.30
CA LYS A 3 -6.42 30.64 -12.53
C LYS A 3 -4.91 30.57 -12.71
N PHE A 4 -4.12 31.32 -11.93
CA PHE A 4 -2.65 31.31 -12.13
C PHE A 4 -1.76 31.24 -10.89
N PHE A 5 -2.30 31.16 -9.66
CA PHE A 5 -1.45 31.00 -8.48
C PHE A 5 -1.82 29.74 -7.72
N SER A 6 -0.90 28.77 -7.70
CA SER A 6 -0.94 27.65 -6.77
C SER A 6 -0.81 28.18 -5.34
N SER A 7 -1.43 27.50 -4.38
CA SER A 7 -1.36 27.85 -2.96
C SER A 7 -1.48 26.59 -2.10
N LYS A 8 -1.27 26.67 -0.79
CA LYS A 8 -1.50 25.52 0.12
C LYS A 8 -2.95 25.01 0.07
N LYS A 9 -3.91 25.90 -0.25
CA LYS A 9 -5.35 25.57 -0.39
C LYS A 9 -5.72 25.11 -1.79
N HIS A 10 -4.87 25.34 -2.78
CA HIS A 10 -5.03 24.87 -4.17
C HIS A 10 -3.67 24.44 -4.73
N PRO A 11 -3.13 23.31 -4.26
CA PRO A 11 -1.82 22.84 -4.70
C PRO A 11 -1.85 22.46 -6.17
N ARG A 12 -0.77 22.75 -6.90
CA ARG A 12 -0.63 22.32 -8.29
C ARG A 12 -0.08 20.90 -8.31
N GLY A 13 -0.94 19.96 -8.74
CA GLY A 13 -0.59 18.56 -9.00
C GLY A 13 -0.22 18.29 -10.45
N PRO A 14 -0.09 17.01 -10.84
CA PRO A 14 0.15 16.62 -12.23
C PRO A 14 -1.05 16.96 -13.13
N ASP A 15 -0.78 17.19 -14.40
CA ASP A 15 -1.80 17.49 -15.39
C ASP A 15 -2.40 16.19 -15.96
N TRP A 16 -3.69 15.96 -15.71
CA TRP A 16 -4.38 14.77 -16.25
C TRP A 16 -4.48 14.77 -17.77
N SER A 17 -4.43 15.93 -18.43
CA SER A 17 -4.49 16.00 -19.89
C SER A 17 -3.31 15.29 -20.58
N THR A 18 -2.19 15.12 -19.85
CA THR A 18 -1.01 14.39 -20.32
C THR A 18 -1.03 12.91 -19.91
N ALA A 19 -2.15 12.40 -19.38
CA ALA A 19 -2.24 11.03 -18.90
C ALA A 19 -2.24 10.03 -20.06
N ARG A 20 -1.24 9.15 -20.07
CA ARG A 20 -1.03 8.10 -21.08
C ARG A 20 -1.59 6.77 -20.59
N GLU A 21 -2.06 5.95 -21.52
CA GLU A 21 -2.45 4.57 -21.23
C GLU A 21 -1.22 3.68 -21.10
N HIS A 22 -1.28 2.76 -20.16
CA HIS A 22 -0.30 1.73 -19.89
C HIS A 22 -1.00 0.37 -19.88
N CYS A 23 -0.28 -0.67 -20.31
CA CYS A 23 -0.74 -2.05 -20.26
C CYS A 23 0.32 -2.92 -19.57
N LEU A 24 -0.08 -3.68 -18.55
CA LEU A 24 0.74 -4.73 -17.95
C LEU A 24 0.11 -6.10 -18.23
N ASP A 25 0.89 -7.03 -18.74
CA ASP A 25 0.49 -8.41 -19.04
C ASP A 25 1.08 -9.35 -17.98
N PHE A 26 0.22 -9.95 -17.17
CA PHE A 26 0.58 -10.92 -16.13
C PHE A 26 0.17 -12.33 -16.57
N SER A 27 1.02 -12.98 -17.37
CA SER A 27 0.76 -14.31 -17.94
C SER A 27 -0.59 -14.42 -18.68
N GLY A 28 -0.97 -13.39 -19.43
CA GLY A 28 -2.19 -13.33 -20.23
C GLY A 28 -3.33 -12.53 -19.59
N THR A 29 -3.29 -12.28 -18.28
CA THR A 29 -4.22 -11.35 -17.63
C THR A 29 -3.68 -9.94 -17.81
N LYS A 30 -4.36 -9.10 -18.58
CA LYS A 30 -3.90 -7.76 -18.95
C LYS A 30 -4.58 -6.68 -18.14
N PHE A 31 -3.78 -5.74 -17.65
CA PHE A 31 -4.19 -4.62 -16.84
C PHE A 31 -3.92 -3.31 -17.58
N TYR A 32 -4.97 -2.54 -17.84
CA TYR A 32 -4.89 -1.25 -18.51
C TYR A 32 -5.22 -0.13 -17.52
N PHE A 33 -4.49 0.97 -17.58
CA PHE A 33 -4.69 2.13 -16.71
C PHE A 33 -4.08 3.38 -17.33
N ARG A 34 -4.53 4.56 -16.88
CA ARG A 34 -3.99 5.85 -17.31
C ARG A 34 -3.38 6.61 -16.15
N VAL A 35 -2.21 7.18 -16.39
CA VAL A 35 -1.52 8.04 -15.42
C VAL A 35 -0.81 9.20 -16.11
N PRO A 36 -0.79 10.40 -15.50
CA PRO A 36 0.08 11.50 -15.94
C PRO A 36 1.55 11.13 -15.88
N GLU A 37 2.38 11.83 -16.65
CA GLU A 37 3.83 11.66 -16.58
C GLU A 37 4.38 12.04 -15.18
N HIS A 38 5.54 11.47 -14.86
CA HIS A 38 6.20 11.73 -13.58
C HIS A 38 6.56 13.22 -13.48
N THR A 39 6.50 13.78 -12.26
CA THR A 39 6.94 15.17 -12.03
C THR A 39 8.16 15.25 -11.11
N ASP A 40 8.72 14.11 -10.69
CA ASP A 40 9.93 14.04 -9.88
C ASP A 40 11.19 13.91 -10.73
N PRO A 41 12.06 14.94 -10.81
CA PRO A 41 13.28 14.89 -11.61
C PRO A 41 14.40 14.05 -10.98
N ILE A 42 14.24 13.59 -9.72
CA ILE A 42 15.29 12.90 -8.96
C ILE A 42 15.27 11.38 -9.22
N ILE A 43 14.09 10.82 -9.50
CA ILE A 43 13.94 9.39 -9.72
C ILE A 43 13.95 9.14 -11.23
N SER A 44 15.06 8.58 -11.72
CA SER A 44 15.11 8.06 -13.09
C SER A 44 14.09 6.92 -13.21
N PHE A 45 12.96 7.16 -13.88
CA PHE A 45 12.05 6.09 -14.25
C PHE A 45 12.80 5.16 -15.20
N LYS A 46 13.18 3.97 -14.71
CA LYS A 46 13.64 2.90 -15.60
C LYS A 46 12.40 2.27 -16.24
N PRO A 47 12.32 2.12 -17.57
CA PRO A 47 11.22 1.42 -18.20
C PRO A 47 11.18 0.00 -17.62
N LYS A 48 10.02 -0.37 -17.09
CA LYS A 48 9.75 -1.70 -16.53
C LYS A 48 9.21 -2.60 -17.62
N PRO A 49 9.41 -3.93 -17.52
CA PRO A 49 8.77 -4.87 -18.43
C PRO A 49 7.26 -4.64 -18.45
N GLU A 50 6.65 -4.61 -19.63
CA GLU A 50 5.19 -4.56 -19.74
C GLU A 50 4.57 -5.96 -19.65
N LYS A 51 5.40 -7.01 -19.69
CA LYS A 51 4.98 -8.40 -19.63
C LYS A 51 5.77 -9.17 -18.57
N TYR A 52 5.05 -9.90 -17.76
CA TYR A 52 5.55 -10.70 -16.65
C TYR A 52 5.02 -12.12 -16.75
N ASN A 53 5.90 -13.10 -16.59
CA ASN A 53 5.47 -14.46 -16.29
C ASN A 53 5.30 -14.61 -14.78
N ILE A 54 4.10 -14.40 -14.26
CA ILE A 54 3.84 -14.46 -12.80
C ILE A 54 4.01 -15.87 -12.21
N TYR A 55 4.23 -16.90 -13.03
CA TYR A 55 4.56 -18.25 -12.55
C TYR A 55 6.07 -18.53 -12.48
N ASP A 56 6.90 -17.60 -12.96
CA ASP A 56 8.35 -17.67 -12.78
C ASP A 56 8.72 -17.17 -11.39
N GLU A 57 9.13 -18.06 -10.49
CA GLU A 57 9.46 -17.68 -9.12
C GLU A 57 10.62 -16.68 -9.03
N SER A 58 11.50 -16.64 -10.04
CA SER A 58 12.70 -15.80 -10.02
C SER A 58 12.41 -14.31 -10.09
N ILE A 59 11.20 -13.91 -10.51
CA ILE A 59 10.80 -12.51 -10.55
C ILE A 59 10.32 -11.99 -9.18
N PHE A 60 10.04 -12.88 -8.24
CA PHE A 60 9.57 -12.51 -6.91
C PHE A 60 10.72 -12.42 -5.92
N TRP A 61 10.74 -11.33 -5.18
CA TRP A 61 11.55 -11.21 -3.98
C TRP A 61 10.90 -12.00 -2.84
N LYS A 62 11.72 -12.76 -2.10
CA LYS A 62 11.33 -13.50 -0.90
C LYS A 62 12.05 -12.90 0.29
N ASP A 63 11.31 -12.58 1.34
CA ASP A 63 11.92 -12.27 2.63
C ASP A 63 12.37 -13.58 3.28
N THR A 64 13.64 -13.92 3.09
CA THR A 64 14.22 -15.15 3.63
C THR A 64 14.52 -15.07 5.11
N GLU A 65 14.55 -13.86 5.70
CA GLU A 65 14.85 -13.68 7.12
C GLU A 65 13.62 -13.94 7.99
N LEU A 66 12.44 -13.56 7.50
CA LEU A 66 11.19 -13.69 8.25
C LEU A 66 10.41 -14.99 7.97
N ASN A 67 10.93 -15.89 7.13
CA ASN A 67 10.21 -17.08 6.64
C ASN A 67 8.79 -16.73 6.12
N ASN A 68 8.63 -15.55 5.51
CA ASN A 68 7.34 -15.13 4.99
C ASN A 68 6.95 -16.06 3.81
N PRO A 69 5.81 -16.78 3.88
CA PRO A 69 5.43 -17.67 2.79
C PRO A 69 4.91 -16.91 1.56
N ALA A 70 4.66 -15.60 1.68
CA ALA A 70 4.36 -14.75 0.54
C ALA A 70 5.64 -14.22 -0.12
N SER A 71 5.65 -14.20 -1.44
CA SER A 71 6.71 -13.60 -2.26
C SER A 71 6.15 -12.41 -3.03
N PHE A 72 6.96 -11.37 -3.25
CA PHE A 72 6.49 -10.10 -3.78
C PHE A 72 7.25 -9.73 -5.05
N LEU A 73 6.53 -9.44 -6.12
CA LEU A 73 7.08 -8.72 -7.25
C LEU A 73 6.91 -7.24 -6.95
N GLU A 74 7.95 -6.63 -6.38
CA GLU A 74 7.94 -5.18 -6.15
C GLU A 74 8.08 -4.44 -7.49
N GLY A 75 7.05 -3.66 -7.79
CA GLY A 75 7.12 -2.69 -8.86
C GLY A 75 6.95 -3.29 -10.25
N GLY A 76 5.78 -3.86 -10.53
CA GLY A 76 5.30 -3.97 -11.91
C GLY A 76 5.19 -2.59 -12.58
N PHE A 77 4.80 -1.57 -11.82
CA PHE A 77 4.80 -0.18 -12.22
C PHE A 77 4.97 0.73 -11.00
N SER A 78 5.64 1.88 -11.14
CA SER A 78 5.62 2.91 -10.11
C SER A 78 5.88 4.29 -10.69
N ILE A 79 5.14 5.28 -10.20
CA ILE A 79 5.24 6.66 -10.63
C ILE A 79 5.00 7.59 -9.45
N ASP A 80 5.61 8.77 -9.52
CA ASP A 80 5.63 9.74 -8.44
C ASP A 80 5.27 11.15 -8.93
N TRP A 81 4.44 11.83 -8.14
CA TRP A 81 4.06 13.21 -8.39
C TRP A 81 4.31 14.08 -7.18
N GLN A 82 5.03 15.18 -7.41
CA GLN A 82 5.20 16.24 -6.43
C GLN A 82 4.13 17.31 -6.60
N PHE A 83 3.53 17.71 -5.48
CA PHE A 83 2.54 18.78 -5.43
C PHE A 83 3.20 20.06 -4.92
N LYS A 84 3.01 21.15 -5.66
CA LYS A 84 3.61 22.45 -5.36
C LYS A 84 2.59 23.40 -4.76
N GLY A 85 2.98 24.07 -3.67
CA GLY A 85 2.17 25.07 -2.99
C GLY A 85 2.30 26.44 -3.65
N SER A 86 2.32 27.52 -2.85
CA SER A 86 2.60 28.84 -3.39
C SER A 86 4.02 28.91 -3.98
N PRO A 87 4.31 29.86 -4.88
CA PRO A 87 5.66 30.04 -5.42
C PRO A 87 6.75 30.17 -4.33
N LEU A 88 6.37 30.59 -3.12
CA LEU A 88 7.26 30.74 -1.96
C LEU A 88 7.36 29.49 -1.07
N SER A 89 6.35 28.61 -1.07
CA SER A 89 6.29 27.45 -0.14
C SER A 89 6.86 26.16 -0.73
N GLY A 90 7.28 26.14 -2.00
CA GLY A 90 7.93 24.98 -2.60
C GLY A 90 7.02 23.73 -2.66
N ARG A 91 7.56 22.57 -2.23
CA ARG A 91 6.86 21.28 -2.24
C ARG A 91 6.00 21.14 -0.99
N VAL A 92 4.71 20.88 -1.16
CA VAL A 92 3.77 20.70 -0.03
C VAL A 92 3.42 19.25 0.22
N GLY A 93 3.64 18.37 -0.77
CA GLY A 93 3.45 16.94 -0.62
C GLY A 93 3.85 16.14 -1.86
N ARG A 94 3.74 14.81 -1.73
CA ARG A 94 4.00 13.83 -2.78
C ARG A 94 2.92 12.75 -2.77
N LEU A 95 2.55 12.30 -3.96
CA LEU A 95 1.76 11.08 -4.16
C LEU A 95 2.58 10.09 -4.99
N LYS A 96 2.77 8.89 -4.47
CA LYS A 96 3.35 7.75 -5.20
C LYS A 96 2.23 6.79 -5.56
N PHE A 97 2.17 6.36 -6.81
CA PHE A 97 1.36 5.23 -7.23
C PHE A 97 2.27 4.05 -7.60
N SER A 98 1.90 2.85 -7.17
CA SER A 98 2.59 1.63 -7.54
C SER A 98 1.62 0.47 -7.76
N ILE A 99 2.07 -0.45 -8.61
CA ILE A 99 1.41 -1.72 -8.88
C ILE A 99 2.37 -2.83 -8.49
N ALA A 100 1.91 -3.75 -7.66
CA ALA A 100 2.66 -4.91 -7.20
C ALA A 100 1.83 -6.19 -7.34
N ILE A 101 2.52 -7.33 -7.48
CA ILE A 101 1.91 -8.66 -7.42
C ILE A 101 2.44 -9.36 -6.18
N THR A 102 1.54 -9.90 -5.38
CA THR A 102 1.91 -10.82 -4.31
C THR A 102 1.57 -12.23 -4.76
N ARG A 103 2.50 -13.16 -4.55
CA ARG A 103 2.27 -14.60 -4.66
C ARG A 103 2.16 -15.19 -3.26
N ASN A 104 1.12 -15.98 -3.02
CA ASN A 104 0.96 -16.78 -1.82
C ASN A 104 0.39 -18.15 -2.16
N THR A 105 1.17 -19.19 -1.91
CA THR A 105 0.80 -20.60 -2.19
C THR A 105 0.39 -21.36 -0.93
N SER A 106 0.51 -20.74 0.24
CA SER A 106 0.33 -21.42 1.53
C SER A 106 -1.12 -21.59 1.97
N LEU A 107 -2.05 -20.81 1.39
CA LEU A 107 -3.44 -20.72 1.82
C LEU A 107 -4.43 -21.37 0.84
N GLY A 108 -3.96 -22.00 -0.24
CA GLY A 108 -4.80 -22.49 -1.33
C GLY A 108 -5.33 -21.35 -2.22
N SER A 109 -6.40 -21.63 -2.98
CA SER A 109 -6.94 -20.67 -3.98
C SER A 109 -7.29 -19.33 -3.36
N LEU A 110 -6.68 -18.26 -3.86
CA LEU A 110 -6.98 -16.88 -3.51
C LEU A 110 -8.27 -16.34 -4.14
N TYR A 111 -8.92 -17.09 -5.02
CA TYR A 111 -10.30 -16.77 -5.42
C TYR A 111 -11.33 -17.10 -4.35
N ARG A 112 -10.96 -17.90 -3.34
CA ARG A 112 -11.76 -18.08 -2.14
C ARG A 112 -11.63 -16.85 -1.23
N PRO A 113 -12.74 -16.17 -0.85
CA PRO A 113 -12.71 -14.97 -0.03
C PRO A 113 -11.87 -15.09 1.25
N ASP A 114 -12.08 -16.14 2.06
CA ASP A 114 -11.37 -16.31 3.32
C ASP A 114 -9.85 -16.43 3.13
N ASN A 115 -9.40 -17.17 2.12
CA ASN A 115 -7.99 -17.36 1.82
C ASN A 115 -7.35 -16.04 1.36
N PHE A 116 -8.08 -15.25 0.56
CA PHE A 116 -7.61 -13.94 0.12
C PHE A 116 -7.44 -12.97 1.30
N ILE A 117 -8.42 -12.90 2.19
CA ILE A 117 -8.35 -12.08 3.41
C ILE A 117 -7.21 -12.54 4.31
N ALA A 118 -7.08 -13.84 4.53
CA ALA A 118 -5.97 -14.41 5.29
C ALA A 118 -4.62 -14.05 4.66
N SER A 119 -4.50 -14.07 3.33
CA SER A 119 -3.26 -13.69 2.65
C SER A 119 -2.94 -12.19 2.79
N ILE A 120 -3.95 -11.31 2.84
CA ILE A 120 -3.73 -9.88 3.09
C ILE A 120 -3.26 -9.67 4.52
N ASN A 121 -3.94 -10.28 5.51
CA ASN A 121 -3.57 -10.15 6.92
C ASN A 121 -2.18 -10.73 7.19
N GLN A 122 -1.83 -11.84 6.55
CA GLN A 122 -0.49 -12.40 6.60
C GLN A 122 0.54 -11.42 6.07
N GLN A 123 0.31 -10.82 4.90
CA GLN A 123 1.21 -9.77 4.38
C GLN A 123 1.37 -8.64 5.39
N LEU A 124 0.27 -8.10 5.92
CA LEU A 124 0.28 -6.99 6.89
C LEU A 124 1.09 -7.32 8.14
N ASN A 125 0.96 -8.54 8.68
CA ASN A 125 1.75 -8.99 9.84
C ASN A 125 3.26 -8.95 9.56
N TYR A 126 3.68 -9.36 8.37
CA TYR A 126 5.10 -9.38 7.99
C TYR A 126 5.64 -8.03 7.53
N SER A 127 4.82 -7.14 6.96
CA SER A 127 5.30 -5.84 6.50
C SER A 127 5.21 -4.76 7.57
N LEU A 128 4.20 -4.83 8.44
CA LEU A 128 3.81 -3.73 9.34
C LEU A 128 3.53 -4.17 10.78
N GLY A 129 3.36 -5.47 11.02
CA GLY A 129 3.12 -6.01 12.35
C GLY A 129 4.41 -6.32 13.11
N PRO A 130 4.28 -6.94 14.29
CA PRO A 130 5.40 -7.33 15.14
C PRO A 130 6.44 -8.23 14.46
N LEU A 131 6.03 -8.96 13.43
CA LEU A 131 6.94 -9.82 12.65
C LEU A 131 7.75 -9.03 11.60
N SER A 132 7.50 -7.74 11.41
CA SER A 132 8.23 -6.93 10.43
C SER A 132 9.66 -6.68 10.83
N ALA A 133 10.61 -6.81 9.89
CA ALA A 133 11.99 -6.39 10.08
C ALA A 133 12.10 -4.87 10.31
N LEU A 134 11.12 -4.10 9.83
CA LEU A 134 11.03 -2.64 10.03
C LEU A 134 10.54 -2.26 11.43
N SER A 135 9.99 -3.20 12.21
CA SER A 135 9.63 -3.00 13.62
C SER A 135 10.84 -2.52 14.44
N ASN A 136 12.05 -2.85 13.98
CA ASN A 136 13.31 -2.46 14.62
C ASN A 136 13.73 -1.02 14.30
N LEU A 137 13.25 -0.41 13.22
CA LEU A 137 13.79 0.85 12.69
C LEU A 137 12.94 2.08 13.02
N TYR A 138 11.65 1.92 13.28
CA TYR A 138 10.74 3.05 13.46
C TYR A 138 9.83 2.85 14.68
N ASN A 139 9.82 3.81 15.60
CA ASN A 139 8.84 3.89 16.70
C ASN A 139 7.43 4.29 16.19
N CYS A 140 7.10 4.01 14.92
CA CYS A 140 5.81 4.30 14.34
C CYS A 140 4.94 3.04 14.35
N ARG A 141 3.73 3.16 14.90
CA ARG A 141 2.71 2.12 14.78
C ARG A 141 1.94 2.37 13.51
N ILE A 142 1.82 1.34 12.69
CA ILE A 142 1.05 1.39 11.45
C ILE A 142 -0.27 0.69 11.72
N ILE A 143 -1.38 1.42 11.52
CA ILE A 143 -2.72 0.93 11.79
C ILE A 143 -3.48 0.79 10.48
N ARG A 144 -4.12 -0.36 10.28
CA ARG A 144 -5.00 -0.59 9.14
C ARG A 144 -6.41 -0.09 9.47
N LYS A 145 -6.91 0.86 8.68
CA LYS A 145 -8.22 1.49 8.85
C LYS A 145 -9.06 1.43 7.58
N ASN A 146 -10.34 1.81 7.72
CA ASN A 146 -11.25 2.07 6.59
C ASN A 146 -11.40 0.88 5.63
N TRP A 147 -11.41 -0.35 6.16
CA TRP A 147 -11.64 -1.54 5.34
C TRP A 147 -13.02 -1.49 4.67
N SER A 148 -13.06 -1.75 3.37
CA SER A 148 -14.29 -1.92 2.62
C SER A 148 -14.06 -2.73 1.34
N ILE A 149 -15.12 -3.24 0.75
CA ILE A 149 -15.07 -3.75 -0.62
C ILE A 149 -15.51 -2.64 -1.57
N ARG A 150 -14.64 -2.27 -2.50
CA ARG A 150 -14.89 -1.24 -3.52
C ARG A 150 -14.83 -1.87 -4.90
N SER A 151 -15.74 -1.46 -5.78
CA SER A 151 -15.73 -1.94 -7.16
C SER A 151 -15.03 -0.95 -8.08
N ILE A 152 -14.15 -1.45 -8.93
CA ILE A 152 -13.61 -0.71 -10.07
C ILE A 152 -14.18 -1.37 -11.32
N GLY A 153 -15.07 -0.67 -12.01
CA GLY A 153 -15.95 -1.29 -13.00
C GLY A 153 -16.79 -2.40 -12.34
N GLN A 154 -16.64 -3.63 -12.82
CA GLN A 154 -17.36 -4.81 -12.29
C GLN A 154 -16.50 -5.68 -11.36
N ILE A 155 -15.27 -5.25 -11.05
CA ILE A 155 -14.30 -6.08 -10.33
C ILE A 155 -14.25 -5.61 -8.88
N PRO A 156 -14.48 -6.50 -7.90
CA PRO A 156 -14.36 -6.17 -6.49
C PRO A 156 -12.89 -6.09 -6.08
N TYR A 157 -12.58 -5.09 -5.27
CA TYR A 157 -11.29 -4.88 -4.62
C TYR A 157 -11.47 -4.78 -3.12
N ALA A 158 -10.63 -5.49 -2.37
CA ALA A 158 -10.42 -5.20 -0.97
C ALA A 158 -9.69 -3.86 -0.83
N TYR A 159 -10.33 -2.89 -0.19
CA TYR A 159 -9.80 -1.57 0.08
C TYR A 159 -9.47 -1.41 1.55
N TYR A 160 -8.35 -0.77 1.86
CA TYR A 160 -8.05 -0.26 3.20
C TYR A 160 -7.00 0.85 3.14
N GLU A 161 -6.83 1.54 4.26
CA GLU A 161 -5.80 2.54 4.47
C GLU A 161 -4.84 2.12 5.57
N GLU A 162 -3.59 2.52 5.45
CA GLU A 162 -2.57 2.42 6.49
C GLU A 162 -2.21 3.83 6.95
N HIS A 163 -2.25 4.04 8.26
CA HIS A 163 -1.92 5.29 8.91
C HIS A 163 -0.79 5.06 9.90
N GLU A 164 0.26 5.86 9.79
CA GLU A 164 1.36 5.90 10.75
C GLU A 164 0.99 6.85 11.90
N SER A 165 1.07 6.37 13.15
CA SER A 165 0.55 7.06 14.35
C SER A 165 1.10 8.48 14.62
N ASN A 166 2.22 8.86 13.98
CA ASN A 166 2.88 10.16 14.15
C ASN A 166 3.25 10.83 12.81
N SER A 167 2.55 10.48 11.74
CA SER A 167 2.87 10.93 10.37
C SER A 167 1.66 11.59 9.73
N LEU A 168 1.91 12.63 8.92
CA LEU A 168 0.92 13.11 7.95
C LEU A 168 0.90 12.22 6.69
N SER A 169 1.70 11.14 6.68
CA SER A 169 1.70 10.15 5.61
C SER A 169 0.65 9.08 5.87
N SER A 170 -0.01 8.66 4.81
CA SER A 170 -0.90 7.50 4.80
C SER A 170 -0.74 6.76 3.48
N SER A 171 -1.10 5.49 3.48
CA SER A 171 -1.16 4.71 2.25
C SER A 171 -2.56 4.16 2.07
N SER A 172 -3.02 4.03 0.82
CA SER A 172 -4.30 3.40 0.50
C SER A 172 -4.10 2.29 -0.51
N TYR A 173 -4.73 1.15 -0.28
CA TYR A 173 -4.50 -0.07 -1.03
C TYR A 173 -5.80 -0.61 -1.62
N TRP A 174 -5.73 -1.08 -2.86
CA TRP A 174 -6.79 -1.83 -3.52
C TRP A 174 -6.21 -3.15 -3.97
N LYS A 175 -6.78 -4.26 -3.51
CA LYS A 175 -6.28 -5.60 -3.81
C LYS A 175 -7.36 -6.47 -4.44
N THR A 176 -7.00 -7.24 -5.46
CA THR A 176 -7.91 -8.22 -6.07
C THR A 176 -7.14 -9.48 -6.53
N PRO A 177 -7.68 -10.70 -6.34
CA PRO A 177 -7.07 -11.92 -6.86
C PRO A 177 -7.01 -11.91 -8.39
N ILE A 178 -5.90 -12.42 -8.95
CA ILE A 178 -5.72 -12.54 -10.40
C ILE A 178 -5.38 -13.96 -10.86
N SER A 179 -5.08 -14.86 -9.91
CA SER A 179 -5.00 -16.30 -10.10
C SER A 179 -5.21 -16.99 -8.75
N ASP A 180 -5.23 -18.33 -8.72
CA ASP A 180 -5.29 -19.11 -7.47
C ASP A 180 -4.17 -18.80 -6.46
N GLU A 181 -3.04 -18.25 -6.90
CA GLU A 181 -1.86 -18.01 -6.05
C GLU A 181 -1.46 -16.54 -6.01
N HIS A 182 -2.09 -15.68 -6.81
CA HIS A 182 -1.63 -14.30 -7.01
C HIS A 182 -2.74 -13.29 -6.81
N TYR A 183 -2.39 -12.16 -6.19
CA TYR A 183 -3.25 -10.98 -6.20
C TYR A 183 -2.49 -9.72 -6.59
N LEU A 184 -3.21 -8.83 -7.25
CA LEU A 184 -2.77 -7.52 -7.69
C LEU A 184 -2.99 -6.52 -6.56
N THR A 185 -2.04 -5.61 -6.35
CA THR A 185 -2.15 -4.49 -5.41
C THR A 185 -1.92 -3.17 -6.14
N PHE A 186 -2.87 -2.24 -6.04
CA PHE A 186 -2.63 -0.81 -6.25
C PHE A 186 -2.34 -0.18 -4.91
N ALA A 187 -1.19 0.48 -4.80
CA ALA A 187 -0.81 1.22 -3.62
C ALA A 187 -0.63 2.70 -3.98
N PHE A 188 -1.24 3.55 -3.16
CA PHE A 188 -1.08 4.99 -3.25
C PHE A 188 -0.50 5.50 -1.93
N HIS A 189 0.79 5.86 -1.95
CA HIS A 189 1.47 6.42 -0.79
C HIS A 189 1.35 7.94 -0.82
N LYS A 190 0.69 8.48 0.18
CA LYS A 190 0.37 9.89 0.34
C LYS A 190 1.34 10.46 1.36
N HIS A 191 2.17 11.40 0.96
CA HIS A 191 3.03 12.15 1.87
C HIS A 191 2.60 13.61 1.87
N ILE A 192 2.36 14.17 3.05
CA ILE A 192 2.04 15.58 3.23
C ILE A 192 3.15 16.17 4.09
N TYR A 193 3.83 17.19 3.56
CA TYR A 193 4.99 17.79 4.21
C TYR A 193 4.59 18.96 5.12
N GLU A 194 3.40 19.51 4.93
CA GLU A 194 2.90 20.65 5.69
C GLU A 194 1.46 20.39 6.16
N PRO A 195 1.13 20.71 7.44
CA PRO A 195 -0.25 20.64 7.93
C PRO A 195 -1.15 21.69 7.25
N ASP A 196 -2.47 21.57 7.45
CA ASP A 196 -3.50 22.51 6.98
C ASP A 196 -3.57 22.73 5.45
N THR A 197 -3.22 21.70 4.67
CA THR A 197 -3.30 21.69 3.21
C THR A 197 -4.59 21.01 2.72
N THR A 198 -5.03 21.32 1.51
CA THR A 198 -6.12 20.58 0.82
C THR A 198 -5.59 19.40 0.01
N LEU A 199 -4.36 18.94 0.27
CA LEU A 199 -3.71 17.89 -0.52
C LEU A 199 -4.49 16.58 -0.53
N HIS A 200 -5.17 16.23 0.55
CA HIS A 200 -6.04 15.06 0.60
C HIS A 200 -7.10 15.08 -0.51
N GLN A 201 -7.71 16.24 -0.79
CA GLN A 201 -8.70 16.37 -1.87
C GLN A 201 -8.03 16.19 -3.23
N ALA A 202 -6.91 16.86 -3.48
CA ALA A 202 -6.18 16.75 -4.74
C ALA A 202 -5.64 15.32 -5.00
N TYR A 203 -5.20 14.62 -3.95
CA TYR A 203 -4.80 13.21 -4.03
C TYR A 203 -5.99 12.33 -4.37
N ASN A 204 -7.10 12.47 -3.66
CA ASN A 204 -8.30 11.67 -3.91
C ASN A 204 -8.84 11.90 -5.32
N GLU A 205 -8.87 13.14 -5.82
CA GLU A 205 -9.27 13.44 -7.20
C GLU A 205 -8.38 12.73 -8.24
N LEU A 206 -7.06 12.72 -8.02
CA LEU A 206 -6.14 12.03 -8.92
C LEU A 206 -6.29 10.51 -8.82
N ILE A 207 -6.42 9.97 -7.60
CA ILE A 207 -6.66 8.53 -7.36
C ILE A 207 -7.92 8.08 -8.08
N GLU A 208 -9.04 8.79 -7.91
CA GLU A 208 -10.31 8.46 -8.58
C GLU A 208 -10.20 8.51 -10.11
N LYS A 209 -9.45 9.47 -10.67
CA LYS A 209 -9.17 9.51 -12.11
C LYS A 209 -8.36 8.30 -12.58
N ILE A 210 -7.35 7.90 -11.82
CA ILE A 210 -6.55 6.70 -12.12
C ILE A 210 -7.44 5.46 -12.05
N LEU A 211 -8.15 5.25 -10.93
CA LEU A 211 -8.99 4.08 -10.72
C LEU A 211 -10.16 4.01 -11.72
N SER A 212 -10.77 5.13 -12.10
CA SER A 212 -11.83 5.14 -13.14
C SER A 212 -11.32 4.81 -14.55
N SER A 213 -10.01 4.91 -14.79
CA SER A 213 -9.39 4.49 -16.06
C SER A 213 -8.98 3.02 -16.11
N VAL A 214 -9.08 2.32 -14.97
CA VAL A 214 -8.61 0.94 -14.84
C VAL A 214 -9.53 -0.04 -15.56
N ARG A 215 -8.92 -0.99 -16.28
CA ARG A 215 -9.62 -2.10 -16.93
C ARG A 215 -8.77 -3.38 -16.87
N ILE A 216 -9.43 -4.52 -16.64
CA ILE A 216 -8.78 -5.84 -16.68
C ILE A 216 -9.38 -6.67 -17.81
N GLU A 217 -8.51 -7.31 -18.59
CA GLU A 217 -8.84 -8.42 -19.47
C GLU A 217 -8.29 -9.71 -18.84
N TRP A 218 -9.19 -10.59 -18.41
CA TRP A 218 -8.80 -11.85 -17.76
C TRP A 218 -8.24 -12.86 -18.78
N SER A 219 -7.19 -13.57 -18.39
CA SER A 219 -6.74 -14.74 -19.15
C SER A 219 -7.79 -15.86 -19.11
N ALA A 220 -7.75 -16.76 -20.10
CA ALA A 220 -8.63 -17.94 -20.11
C ALA A 220 -8.45 -18.80 -18.84
N GLU A 221 -7.22 -18.90 -18.34
CA GLU A 221 -6.90 -19.63 -17.12
C GLU A 221 -7.48 -18.94 -15.88
N ALA A 222 -7.35 -17.62 -15.76
CA ALA A 222 -7.95 -16.86 -14.66
C ALA A 222 -9.48 -17.02 -14.62
N LEU A 223 -10.14 -16.95 -15.78
CA LEU A 223 -11.59 -17.17 -15.88
C LEU A 223 -12.00 -18.59 -15.46
N LYS A 224 -11.21 -19.59 -15.85
CA LYS A 224 -11.43 -20.99 -15.45
C LYS A 224 -11.29 -21.17 -13.94
N GLN A 225 -10.25 -20.60 -13.33
CA GLN A 225 -10.02 -20.65 -11.89
C GLN A 225 -11.14 -19.94 -11.12
N GLN A 226 -11.59 -18.77 -11.58
CA GLN A 226 -12.75 -18.07 -11.02
C GLN A 226 -14.03 -18.92 -11.07
N ALA A 227 -14.28 -19.59 -12.19
CA ALA A 227 -15.45 -20.46 -12.35
C ALA A 227 -15.41 -21.66 -11.37
N ILE A 228 -14.25 -22.32 -11.26
CA ILE A 228 -14.05 -23.43 -10.31
C ILE A 228 -14.25 -22.98 -8.86
N ALA A 229 -13.68 -21.83 -8.49
CA ALA A 229 -13.83 -21.28 -7.14
C ALA A 229 -15.30 -20.93 -6.83
N LYS A 230 -16.01 -20.34 -7.80
CA LYS A 230 -17.44 -20.00 -7.66
C LYS A 230 -18.34 -21.24 -7.56
N GLU A 231 -18.00 -22.32 -8.25
CA GLU A 231 -18.70 -23.60 -8.13
C GLU A 231 -18.47 -24.25 -6.77
N LYS A 232 -17.23 -24.20 -6.27
CA LYS A 232 -16.84 -24.83 -5.01
C LYS A 232 -17.30 -24.08 -3.77
N TRP A 233 -17.37 -22.74 -3.84
CA TRP A 233 -17.75 -21.86 -2.73
C TRP A 233 -18.77 -20.80 -3.18
N PRO A 234 -19.98 -21.21 -3.59
CA PRO A 234 -20.95 -20.31 -4.23
C PRO A 234 -21.50 -19.22 -3.29
N ASP A 235 -21.52 -19.49 -1.98
CA ASP A 235 -22.10 -18.59 -0.97
C ASP A 235 -21.04 -17.74 -0.25
N GLU A 236 -19.75 -18.03 -0.43
CA GLU A 236 -18.69 -17.24 0.20
C GLU A 236 -18.57 -15.86 -0.48
N LYS A 237 -18.44 -14.82 0.34
CA LYS A 237 -18.30 -13.42 -0.12
C LYS A 237 -17.18 -12.74 0.64
N LEU A 238 -16.57 -11.75 0.00
CA LEU A 238 -15.63 -10.88 0.69
C LEU A 238 -16.34 -10.13 1.82
N PRO A 239 -15.74 -10.03 3.02
CA PRO A 239 -16.34 -9.30 4.13
C PRO A 239 -16.40 -7.81 3.79
N GLU A 240 -17.60 -7.24 3.86
CA GLU A 240 -17.84 -5.80 3.62
C GLU A 240 -17.11 -4.92 4.64
N HIS A 241 -16.94 -5.43 5.86
CA HIS A 241 -16.28 -4.75 6.96
C HIS A 241 -15.33 -5.68 7.69
N LEU A 242 -14.20 -5.14 8.15
CA LEU A 242 -13.27 -5.79 9.06
C LEU A 242 -12.86 -4.78 10.14
N PRO A 243 -12.68 -5.21 11.40
CA PRO A 243 -12.26 -4.32 12.50
C PRO A 243 -10.90 -3.72 12.23
N GLU A 244 -10.64 -2.48 12.67
CA GLU A 244 -9.29 -1.89 12.56
C GLU A 244 -8.23 -2.88 13.06
N LEU A 245 -7.14 -3.03 12.30
CA LEU A 245 -6.05 -3.91 12.70
C LEU A 245 -4.97 -3.04 13.33
N GLU A 246 -4.81 -3.21 14.64
CA GLU A 246 -3.78 -2.65 15.47
C GLU A 246 -3.22 -3.78 16.34
N TRP A 247 -1.89 -3.81 16.51
CA TRP A 247 -1.24 -4.81 17.34
C TRP A 247 -1.03 -4.24 18.75
N PRO A 248 -1.44 -4.97 19.80
CA PRO A 248 -1.18 -4.61 21.18
C PRO A 248 0.31 -4.48 21.49
N ASP A 249 0.64 -3.67 22.49
CA ASP A 249 2.01 -3.47 22.97
C ASP A 249 2.67 -4.79 23.34
N GLU A 250 1.93 -5.71 23.94
CA GLU A 250 2.44 -7.02 24.34
C GLU A 250 2.90 -7.84 23.13
N GLU A 251 2.18 -7.77 22.02
CA GLU A 251 2.55 -8.45 20.78
C GLU A 251 3.80 -7.83 20.15
N TRP A 252 3.93 -6.49 20.20
CA TRP A 252 5.18 -5.82 19.80
C TRP A 252 6.37 -6.22 20.66
N GLN A 253 6.15 -6.32 21.98
CA GLN A 253 7.19 -6.68 22.95
C GLN A 253 7.63 -8.14 22.82
N ALA A 254 6.73 -9.05 22.46
CA ALA A 254 7.04 -10.46 22.25
C ALA A 254 8.07 -10.70 21.13
N HIS A 255 8.15 -9.77 20.18
CA HIS A 255 9.04 -9.85 19.02
C HIS A 255 10.17 -8.80 19.04
N GLU A 256 10.32 -8.08 20.15
CA GLU A 256 11.35 -7.07 20.33
C GLU A 256 12.74 -7.72 20.57
N SER A 257 13.79 -7.15 19.96
CA SER A 257 15.17 -7.55 20.22
C SER A 257 15.61 -7.22 21.66
N ASP A 258 16.54 -8.00 22.24
CA ASP A 258 17.10 -7.75 23.58
C ASP A 258 17.66 -6.33 23.77
N GLU A 259 18.29 -5.75 22.74
CA GLU A 259 18.80 -4.37 22.77
C GLU A 259 17.70 -3.33 22.97
N LYS A 260 16.57 -3.47 22.27
CA LYS A 260 15.41 -2.58 22.41
C LYS A 260 14.72 -2.76 23.75
N LYS A 261 14.63 -3.99 24.23
CA LYS A 261 14.13 -4.29 25.58
C LYS A 261 14.95 -3.55 26.63
N ALA A 262 16.29 -3.66 26.55
CA ALA A 262 17.20 -2.95 27.45
C ALA A 262 17.09 -1.42 27.32
N HIS A 263 16.96 -0.89 26.10
CA HIS A 263 16.77 0.54 25.87
C HIS A 263 15.44 1.05 26.46
N ARG A 264 14.34 0.31 26.30
CA ARG A 264 13.04 0.67 26.91
C ARG A 264 13.12 0.64 28.43
N GLU A 265 13.72 -0.40 29.02
CA GLU A 265 13.91 -0.50 30.46
C GLU A 265 14.72 0.69 30.99
N PHE A 266 15.80 1.08 30.31
CA PHE A 266 16.59 2.27 30.63
C PHE A 266 15.80 3.58 30.54
N LEU A 267 15.00 3.77 29.49
CA LEU A 267 14.13 4.96 29.37
C LEU A 267 13.11 5.02 30.50
N LYS A 268 12.54 3.88 30.89
CA LYS A 268 11.59 3.79 32.01
C LYS A 268 12.26 4.13 33.34
N GLU A 269 13.49 3.66 33.56
CA GLU A 269 14.29 4.05 34.74
C GLU A 269 14.55 5.57 34.80
N ILE A 270 14.83 6.20 33.66
CA ILE A 270 14.98 7.66 33.57
C ILE A 270 13.67 8.38 33.91
N GLU A 271 12.54 7.91 33.38
CA GLU A 271 11.22 8.49 33.67
C GLU A 271 10.85 8.37 35.15
N GLU A 272 11.04 7.19 35.73
CA GLU A 272 10.81 6.94 37.16
C GLU A 272 11.73 7.78 38.04
N HIS A 273 13.01 7.92 37.66
CA HIS A 273 13.95 8.80 38.33
C HIS A 273 13.51 10.27 38.27
N ASN A 274 13.15 10.77 37.08
CA ASN A 274 12.69 12.14 36.88
C ASN A 274 11.37 12.43 37.63
N ALA A 275 10.47 11.45 37.68
CA ALA A 275 9.22 11.57 38.45
C ALA A 275 9.48 11.65 39.97
N LYS A 276 10.50 10.95 40.45
CA LYS A 276 10.82 10.86 41.88
C LYS A 276 11.70 12.01 42.39
N TYR A 277 12.63 12.50 41.57
CA TYR A 277 13.66 13.45 41.99
C TYR A 277 13.59 14.80 41.27
N GLY A 278 12.62 14.99 40.38
CA GLY A 278 12.56 16.14 39.48
C GLY A 278 13.48 15.95 38.28
N LYS A 279 13.25 16.70 37.20
CA LYS A 279 14.14 16.68 36.03
C LYS A 279 15.53 17.15 36.45
N LEU A 280 16.56 16.37 36.10
CA LEU A 280 17.92 16.87 36.06
C LEU A 280 17.99 17.97 35.00
N GLU A 281 17.98 19.23 35.43
CA GLU A 281 18.33 20.35 34.56
C GLU A 281 19.83 20.24 34.24
N ALA A 282 20.13 20.13 32.94
CA ALA A 282 21.47 20.29 32.40
C ALA A 282 21.66 21.74 31.95
#